data_AF-A0A349XR07-F1
#
_entry.id   AF-A0A349XR07-F1
#
_cell.length_a   1.000
_cell.length_b   1.000
_cell.length_c   1.000
_cell.angle_alpha   90.00
_cell.angle_beta   90.00
_cell.angle_gamma   90.00
#
_symmetry.space_group_name_H-M   'P 1'
#
loop_
_entity.id
_entity.type
_entity.pdbx_description
1 polymer ?
#
loop_
_entity_poly.entity_id
_entity_poly.type
_entity_poly.pdbx_seq_one_letter_code
_entity_poly.pdbx_strand_id
1 'polypeptide(L)'
;MQAKLPSPIDVHVGAQIRMRRKSLGMSQSALAGRLGITFQQVQKYEKGANRVGASRLQAIASILGVDVSSLFANATPDGGEANPALGSINAMQTFVASNEGFSLNQAFSRIRSAAVRKSIVALVTSLAASEAIENAGTAETKNDD
;
A
#
# COMPACT_ATOMS: atom_id res chain seq x y z
N MET A 1 -6.35 33.17 10.79
CA MET A 1 -7.01 32.12 9.98
C MET A 1 -6.64 30.77 10.58
N GLN A 2 -7.59 29.99 11.09
CA GLN A 2 -7.32 28.63 11.56
C GLN A 2 -6.91 27.77 10.36
N ALA A 3 -5.71 27.21 10.40
CA ALA A 3 -5.27 26.24 9.42
C ALA A 3 -6.13 24.98 9.57
N LYS A 4 -7.00 24.73 8.59
CA LYS A 4 -7.81 23.52 8.55
C LYS A 4 -6.84 22.33 8.54
N LEU A 5 -6.95 21.47 9.56
CA LEU A 5 -6.15 20.25 9.65
C LEU A 5 -6.29 19.45 8.35
N PRO A 6 -5.18 18.89 7.81
CA PRO A 6 -5.23 18.01 6.65
C PRO A 6 -6.27 16.89 6.84
N SER A 7 -7.04 16.57 5.80
CA SER A 7 -7.91 15.39 5.86
C SER A 7 -7.04 14.14 6.05
N PRO A 8 -7.47 13.14 6.85
CA PRO A 8 -6.79 11.85 6.94
C PRO A 8 -6.50 11.22 5.56
N ILE A 9 -7.42 11.43 4.59
CA ILE A 9 -7.26 10.96 3.21
C ILE A 9 -6.10 11.67 2.52
N ASP A 10 -5.96 12.99 2.67
CA ASP A 10 -4.87 13.76 2.04
C ASP A 10 -3.49 13.32 2.59
N VAL A 11 -3.42 13.05 3.89
CA VAL A 11 -2.20 12.52 4.55
C VAL A 11 -1.87 11.13 4.04
N HIS A 12 -2.86 10.25 3.94
CA HIS A 12 -2.70 8.89 3.44
C HIS A 12 -2.21 8.87 1.98
N VAL A 13 -2.89 9.62 1.10
CA VAL A 13 -2.50 9.74 -0.30
C VAL A 13 -1.07 10.28 -0.42
N GLY A 14 -0.72 11.29 0.37
CA GLY A 14 0.66 11.81 0.45
C GLY A 14 1.68 10.73 0.84
N ALA A 15 1.34 9.88 1.80
CA ALA A 15 2.19 8.77 2.24
C ALA A 15 2.38 7.71 1.14
N GLN A 16 1.32 7.35 0.42
CA GLN A 16 1.41 6.40 -0.71
C GLN A 16 2.27 6.94 -1.84
N ILE A 17 2.11 8.21 -2.21
CA ILE A 17 2.96 8.90 -3.19
C ILE A 17 4.44 8.82 -2.77
N ARG A 18 4.74 9.14 -1.51
CA ARG A 18 6.10 9.08 -0.96
C ARG A 18 6.67 7.67 -0.99
N MET A 19 5.92 6.66 -0.54
CA MET A 19 6.38 5.27 -0.53
C MET A 19 6.72 4.81 -1.94
N ARG A 20 5.79 4.98 -2.89
CA ARG A 20 5.99 4.53 -4.26
C ARG A 20 7.14 5.27 -4.94
N ARG A 21 7.25 6.59 -4.74
CA ARG A 21 8.39 7.35 -5.24
C ARG A 21 9.72 6.79 -4.72
N LYS A 22 9.79 6.47 -3.42
CA LYS A 22 11.00 5.88 -2.81
C LYS A 22 11.30 4.48 -3.34
N SER A 23 10.31 3.62 -3.56
CA SER A 23 10.53 2.29 -4.12
C SER A 23 11.11 2.34 -5.54
N LEU A 24 10.87 3.44 -6.27
CA LEU A 24 11.45 3.70 -7.59
C LEU A 24 12.81 4.41 -7.53
N GLY A 25 13.39 4.65 -6.34
CA GLY A 25 14.63 5.43 -6.18
C GLY A 25 14.51 6.88 -6.63
N MET A 26 13.29 7.40 -6.80
CA MET A 26 13.04 8.73 -7.37
C MET A 26 13.14 9.80 -6.28
N SER A 27 13.82 10.92 -6.54
CA SER A 27 13.85 12.07 -5.61
C SER A 27 12.58 12.92 -5.73
N GLN A 28 12.25 13.72 -4.70
CA GLN A 28 11.12 14.65 -4.78
C GLN A 28 11.33 15.68 -5.91
N SER A 29 12.57 16.13 -6.15
CA SER A 29 12.89 17.05 -7.25
C SER A 29 12.67 16.40 -8.62
N ALA A 30 12.96 15.10 -8.76
CA ALA A 30 12.68 14.37 -9.99
C ALA A 30 11.17 14.25 -10.25
N LEU A 31 10.37 13.97 -9.22
CA LEU A 31 8.90 13.97 -9.33
C LEU A 31 8.37 15.37 -9.65
N ALA A 32 8.89 16.40 -8.97
CA ALA A 32 8.52 17.80 -9.18
C ALA A 32 8.79 18.26 -10.61
N GLY A 33 9.96 17.93 -11.16
CA GLY A 33 10.35 18.22 -12.53
C GLY A 33 9.42 17.59 -13.56
N ARG A 34 9.02 16.32 -13.35
CA ARG A 34 8.05 15.64 -14.23
C ARG A 34 6.63 16.22 -14.12
N LEU A 35 6.28 16.81 -12.98
CA LEU A 35 4.97 17.44 -12.75
C LEU A 35 4.92 18.91 -13.17
N GLY A 36 6.07 19.54 -13.45
CA GLY A 36 6.15 20.97 -13.71
C GLY A 36 5.83 21.83 -12.48
N ILE A 37 6.16 21.35 -11.28
CA ILE A 37 5.92 22.06 -10.01
C ILE A 37 7.19 22.17 -9.18
N THR A 38 7.16 22.92 -8.08
CA THR A 38 8.31 23.06 -7.19
C THR A 38 8.52 21.83 -6.30
N PHE A 39 9.76 21.60 -5.87
CA PHE A 39 10.10 20.58 -4.88
C PHE A 39 9.29 20.76 -3.59
N GLN A 40 9.12 22.00 -3.12
CA GLN A 40 8.35 22.27 -1.90
C GLN A 40 6.87 21.87 -2.07
N GLN A 41 6.32 21.97 -3.28
CA GLN A 41 4.94 21.55 -3.54
C GLN A 41 4.80 20.03 -3.45
N VAL A 42 5.74 19.26 -4.02
CA VAL A 42 5.78 17.80 -3.83
C VAL A 42 5.93 17.44 -2.36
N GLN A 43 6.78 18.15 -1.61
CA GLN A 43 6.93 17.93 -0.17
C GLN A 43 5.61 18.19 0.59
N LYS A 44 4.84 19.21 0.21
CA LYS A 44 3.53 19.50 0.80
C LYS A 44 2.49 18.42 0.44
N TYR A 45 2.50 17.91 -0.79
CA TYR A 45 1.67 16.77 -1.19
C TYR A 45 2.00 15.52 -0.39
N GLU A 46 3.28 15.16 -0.27
CA GLU A 46 3.70 13.96 0.47
C GLU A 46 3.44 14.03 1.98
N LYS A 47 3.26 15.23 2.53
CA LYS A 47 2.87 15.45 3.92
C LYS A 47 1.35 15.57 4.12
N GLY A 48 0.56 15.57 3.03
CA GLY A 48 -0.87 15.88 3.07
C GLY A 48 -1.21 17.34 3.40
N ALA A 49 -0.20 18.21 3.58
CA ALA A 49 -0.40 19.62 3.93
C ALA A 49 -1.12 20.39 2.80
N ASN A 50 -0.91 19.96 1.55
CA ASN A 50 -1.67 20.43 0.40
C ASN A 50 -2.45 19.27 -0.21
N ARG A 51 -3.73 19.52 -0.51
CA ARG A 51 -4.58 18.58 -1.24
C ARG A 51 -4.07 18.41 -2.67
N VAL A 52 -4.08 17.18 -3.16
CA VAL A 52 -3.77 16.87 -4.56
C VAL A 52 -5.07 16.87 -5.35
N GLY A 53 -5.24 17.83 -6.27
CA GLY A 53 -6.40 17.84 -7.16
C GLY A 53 -6.39 16.65 -8.14
N ALA A 54 -7.57 16.24 -8.62
CA ALA A 54 -7.74 15.04 -9.45
C ALA A 54 -6.78 14.98 -10.65
N SER A 55 -6.62 16.07 -11.41
CA SER A 55 -5.72 16.11 -12.57
C SER A 55 -4.24 15.92 -12.19
N ARG A 56 -3.83 16.41 -11.01
CA ARG A 56 -2.47 16.16 -10.49
C ARG A 56 -2.31 14.75 -9.95
N LEU A 57 -3.35 14.23 -9.30
CA LEU A 57 -3.34 12.87 -8.79
C LEU A 57 -3.18 11.85 -9.92
N GLN A 58 -3.90 12.04 -11.02
CA GLN A 58 -3.73 11.24 -12.24
C GLN A 58 -2.32 11.35 -12.81
N ALA A 59 -1.77 12.56 -12.92
CA ALA A 59 -0.41 12.76 -13.42
C ALA A 59 0.64 12.09 -12.52
N ILE A 60 0.48 12.16 -11.19
CA ILE A 60 1.35 11.51 -10.22
C ILE A 60 1.30 10.00 -10.39
N ALA A 61 0.11 9.40 -10.46
CA ALA A 61 -0.05 7.96 -10.67
C ALA A 61 0.64 7.49 -11.97
N SER A 62 0.44 8.22 -13.07
CA SER A 62 1.11 7.95 -14.35
C SER A 62 2.64 8.01 -14.24
N ILE A 63 3.20 9.04 -13.58
CA ILE A 63 4.65 9.18 -13.39
C ILE A 63 5.22 8.05 -12.53
N LEU A 64 4.47 7.61 -11.53
CA LEU A 64 4.85 6.55 -10.59
C LEU A 64 4.53 5.13 -11.10
N GLY A 65 3.93 5.01 -12.30
CA GLY A 65 3.57 3.75 -12.92
C GLY A 65 2.63 2.91 -12.07
N VAL A 66 1.61 3.55 -11.48
CA VAL A 66 0.56 2.89 -10.67
C VAL A 66 -0.81 3.38 -11.12
N ASP A 67 -1.85 2.62 -10.78
CA ASP A 67 -3.21 3.10 -10.92
C ASP A 67 -3.52 4.18 -9.86
N VAL A 68 -4.41 5.13 -10.18
CA VAL A 68 -4.82 6.20 -9.24
C VAL A 68 -5.44 5.61 -7.98
N SER A 69 -6.20 4.51 -8.09
CA SER A 69 -6.82 3.83 -6.95
C SER A 69 -5.79 3.32 -5.94
N SER A 70 -4.59 2.92 -6.40
CA SER A 70 -3.52 2.45 -5.52
C SER A 70 -3.00 3.54 -4.58
N LEU A 71 -3.15 4.82 -4.93
CA LEU A 71 -2.79 5.93 -4.05
C LEU A 71 -3.76 6.08 -2.87
N PHE A 72 -4.93 5.45 -2.95
CA PHE A 72 -5.92 5.35 -1.88
C PHE A 72 -5.94 3.96 -1.25
N ALA A 73 -5.02 3.06 -1.59
CA ALA A 73 -5.00 1.70 -1.05
C ALA A 73 -4.94 1.73 0.48
N ASN A 74 -5.87 1.05 1.14
CA ASN A 74 -6.04 1.04 2.61
C ASN A 74 -6.45 2.40 3.22
N ALA A 75 -6.86 3.38 2.43
CA ALA A 75 -7.51 4.58 2.96
C ALA A 75 -8.93 4.21 3.39
N THR A 76 -9.25 4.36 4.68
CA THR A 76 -10.65 4.33 5.13
C THR A 76 -11.22 5.74 4.93
N PRO A 77 -12.25 5.92 4.09
CA PRO A 77 -12.95 7.19 4.02
C PRO A 77 -13.72 7.35 5.34
N ASP A 78 -13.33 8.32 6.16
CA ASP A 78 -14.05 8.77 7.36
C ASP A 78 -14.44 7.71 8.39
N GLY A 79 -13.50 7.02 9.04
CA GLY A 79 -13.79 6.24 10.25
C GLY A 79 -14.87 5.14 10.13
N GLY A 80 -15.42 4.94 8.93
CA GLY A 80 -16.30 3.86 8.56
C GLY A 80 -15.48 2.63 8.33
N GLU A 81 -16.02 1.49 8.75
CA GLU A 81 -15.35 0.21 8.71
C GLU A 81 -14.63 0.01 7.38
N ALA A 82 -13.34 -0.33 7.48
CA ALA A 82 -12.52 -0.68 6.33
C ALA A 82 -13.31 -1.64 5.46
N ASN A 83 -13.62 -1.26 4.21
CA ASN A 83 -14.27 -2.19 3.29
C ASN A 83 -13.31 -3.39 3.13
N PRO A 84 -13.61 -4.55 3.73
CA PRO A 84 -12.63 -5.62 3.86
C PRO A 84 -12.28 -6.20 2.49
N ALA A 85 -13.21 -6.14 1.54
CA ALA A 85 -12.98 -6.58 0.18
C ALA A 85 -11.99 -5.67 -0.57
N LEU A 86 -12.12 -4.35 -0.45
CA LEU A 86 -11.18 -3.39 -1.05
C LEU A 86 -9.80 -3.45 -0.37
N GLY A 87 -9.75 -3.64 0.96
CA GLY A 87 -8.50 -3.88 1.68
C GLY A 87 -7.81 -5.18 1.24
N SER A 88 -8.58 -6.25 1.07
CA SER A 88 -8.07 -7.55 0.61
C SER A 88 -7.53 -7.51 -0.81
N ILE A 89 -8.21 -6.81 -1.73
CA ILE A 89 -7.75 -6.64 -3.12
C ILE A 89 -6.44 -5.85 -3.15
N ASN A 90 -6.33 -4.76 -2.39
CA ASN A 90 -5.12 -3.95 -2.32
C ASN A 90 -3.94 -4.68 -1.65
N ALA A 91 -4.20 -5.43 -0.58
CA ALA A 91 -3.19 -6.26 0.08
C ALA A 91 -2.67 -7.35 -0.87
N MET A 92 -3.58 -8.01 -1.60
CA MET A 92 -3.22 -8.99 -2.63
C MET A 92 -2.40 -8.34 -3.76
N GLN A 93 -2.80 -7.16 -4.25
CA GLN A 93 -2.09 -6.46 -5.32
C GLN A 93 -0.70 -5.99 -4.88
N THR A 94 -0.57 -5.53 -3.64
CA THR A 94 0.72 -5.15 -3.03
C THR A 94 1.63 -6.36 -2.86
N PHE A 95 1.09 -7.48 -2.37
CA PHE A 95 1.83 -8.73 -2.21
C PHE A 95 2.30 -9.29 -3.56
N VAL A 96 1.40 -9.39 -4.55
CA VAL A 96 1.75 -9.89 -5.90
C VAL A 96 2.86 -9.04 -6.55
N ALA A 97 2.89 -7.74 -6.25
CA ALA A 97 3.93 -6.82 -6.73
C ALA A 97 5.25 -6.88 -5.94
N SER A 98 5.32 -7.60 -4.81
CA SER A 98 6.57 -7.81 -4.07
C SER A 98 7.46 -8.83 -4.76
N ASN A 99 8.75 -8.83 -4.44
CA ASN A 99 9.71 -9.80 -4.99
C ASN A 99 9.32 -11.23 -4.60
N GLU A 100 8.86 -11.42 -3.36
CA GLU A 100 8.40 -12.69 -2.82
C GLU A 100 7.10 -13.14 -3.48
N GLY A 101 6.11 -12.26 -3.60
CA GLY A 101 4.85 -12.58 -4.25
C GLY A 101 5.03 -12.91 -5.73
N PHE A 102 5.87 -12.18 -6.46
CA PHE A 102 6.20 -12.50 -7.85
C PHE A 102 6.89 -13.86 -7.97
N SER A 103 7.89 -14.13 -7.12
CA SER A 103 8.63 -15.40 -7.12
C SER A 103 7.74 -16.60 -6.78
N LEU A 104 6.86 -16.46 -5.78
CA LEU A 104 5.90 -17.48 -5.39
C LEU A 104 4.90 -17.77 -6.51
N ASN A 105 4.32 -16.74 -7.12
CA ASN A 105 3.37 -16.91 -8.23
C ASN A 105 4.03 -17.57 -9.44
N GLN A 106 5.26 -17.17 -9.79
CA GLN A 106 6.01 -17.79 -10.88
C GLN A 106 6.27 -19.29 -10.59
N ALA A 107 6.77 -19.62 -9.40
CA ALA A 107 7.05 -21.01 -9.02
C ALA A 107 5.77 -21.87 -8.99
N PHE A 108 4.70 -21.35 -8.38
CA PHE A 108 3.43 -22.04 -8.26
C PHE A 108 2.76 -22.31 -9.62
N SER A 109 2.87 -21.37 -10.57
CA SER A 109 2.30 -21.53 -11.93
C SER A 109 2.91 -22.68 -12.74
N ARG A 110 4.16 -23.08 -12.43
CA ARG A 110 4.85 -24.20 -13.10
C ARG A 110 4.37 -25.57 -12.61
N ILE A 111 3.63 -25.63 -11.51
CA ILE A 111 3.14 -26.87 -10.92
C ILE A 111 1.89 -27.32 -11.68
N ARG A 112 2.01 -28.35 -12.52
CA ARG A 112 0.90 -28.85 -13.33
C ARG A 112 -0.12 -29.68 -12.55
N SER A 113 0.32 -30.42 -11.52
CA SER A 113 -0.55 -31.26 -10.71
C SER A 113 -1.45 -30.45 -9.80
N ALA A 114 -2.77 -30.59 -9.97
CA ALA A 114 -3.77 -29.95 -9.12
C ALA A 114 -3.70 -30.44 -7.66
N ALA A 115 -3.33 -31.71 -7.44
CA ALA A 115 -3.14 -32.26 -6.11
C ALA A 115 -1.99 -31.56 -5.38
N VAL A 116 -0.85 -31.37 -6.06
CA VAL A 116 0.32 -30.67 -5.48
C VAL A 116 -0.01 -29.21 -5.18
N ARG A 117 -0.69 -28.51 -6.09
CA ARG A 117 -1.14 -27.13 -5.85
C ARG A 117 -2.03 -27.04 -4.60
N LYS A 118 -2.98 -27.97 -4.43
CA LYS A 118 -3.83 -28.03 -3.22
C LYS A 118 -3.02 -28.27 -1.96
N SER A 119 -2.05 -29.18 -1.97
CA SER A 119 -1.19 -29.45 -0.82
C SER A 119 -0.34 -28.24 -0.41
N ILE A 120 0.20 -27.49 -1.37
CA ILE A 120 0.98 -26.27 -1.09
C ILE A 120 0.09 -25.19 -0.49
N VAL A 121 -1.11 -24.98 -1.05
CA VAL A 121 -2.07 -24.02 -0.47
C VAL A 121 -2.42 -24.41 0.96
N ALA A 122 -2.73 -25.68 1.22
CA ALA A 122 -3.02 -26.16 2.56
C ALA A 122 -1.87 -25.94 3.54
N LEU A 123 -0.62 -26.18 3.11
CA LEU A 123 0.58 -25.91 3.92
C LEU A 123 0.70 -24.42 4.26
N VAL A 124 0.62 -23.54 3.26
CA VAL A 124 0.73 -22.09 3.47
C VAL A 124 -0.39 -21.57 4.37
N THR A 125 -1.62 -22.07 4.20
CA THR A 125 -2.75 -21.75 5.08
C THR A 125 -2.51 -22.21 6.51
N SER A 126 -1.97 -23.42 6.70
CA SER A 126 -1.66 -23.93 8.04
C SER A 126 -0.59 -23.08 8.74
N LEU A 127 0.49 -22.74 8.04
CA LEU A 127 1.57 -21.93 8.60
C LEU A 127 1.10 -20.53 8.97
N ALA A 128 0.31 -19.89 8.11
CA ALA A 128 -0.27 -18.57 8.39
C ALA A 128 -1.22 -18.59 9.60
N ALA A 129 -2.01 -19.66 9.76
CA ALA A 129 -2.87 -19.82 10.92
C ALA A 129 -2.06 -20.02 12.22
N SER A 130 -0.98 -20.81 12.18
CA SER A 130 -0.08 -21.00 13.33
C SER A 130 0.59 -19.69 13.77
N GLU A 131 1.08 -18.89 12.83
CA GLU A 131 1.73 -17.60 13.12
C GLU A 131 0.73 -16.57 13.70
N ALA A 132 -0.53 -16.59 13.24
CA ALA A 132 -1.59 -15.77 13.81
C ALA A 132 -1.90 -16.13 15.27
N ILE A 133 -1.88 -17.43 15.60
CA ILE A 133 -2.09 -17.93 16.97
C ILE A 133 -0.92 -17.54 17.88
N GLU A 134 0.31 -17.69 17.42
CA GLU A 134 1.52 -17.30 18.18
C GLU A 134 1.55 -15.79 18.47
N ASN A 135 1.25 -14.96 17.47
CA ASN A 135 1.20 -13.51 17.63
C ASN A 135 0.08 -13.06 18.60
N ALA A 136 -1.06 -13.75 18.62
CA ALA A 136 -2.13 -13.47 19.59
C ALA A 136 -1.72 -13.79 21.03
N GLY A 137 -1.01 -14.90 21.26
CA GLY A 137 -0.55 -15.31 22.60
C GLY A 137 0.51 -14.39 23.20
N THR A 138 1.37 -13.78 22.38
CA THR A 138 2.39 -12.82 22.84
C THR A 138 1.86 -11.42 23.19
N ALA A 139 0.66 -11.06 22.71
CA ALA A 139 0.05 -9.76 22.98
C ALA A 139 -0.63 -9.70 24.36
N GLU A 140 -1.09 -10.84 24.89
CA GLU A 140 -1.75 -10.92 26.21
C GLU A 140 -0.77 -10.87 27.38
N THR A 141 0.50 -11.24 27.19
CA THR A 141 1.49 -11.30 28.29
C THR A 141 2.15 -9.95 28.63
N LYS A 142 1.85 -8.87 27.89
CA LYS A 142 2.58 -7.59 27.97
C LYS A 142 1.81 -6.45 28.63
N ASN A 143 0.64 -6.72 29.20
CA ASN A 143 -0.23 -5.72 29.82
C ASN A 143 -0.30 -5.77 31.36
N ASP A 144 0.49 -6.63 32.02
CA ASP A 144 0.42 -6.85 33.47
C ASP A 144 1.65 -6.36 34.28
N ASP A 145 2.53 -5.52 33.73
CA ASP A 145 3.62 -4.84 34.47
C ASP A 145 3.57 -3.31 34.36
#